data_AF-A0A5C7LDE0-F1
#
_entry.id   AF-A0A5C7LDE0-F1
#
_cell.length_a   1.000
_cell.length_b   1.000
_cell.length_c   1.000
_cell.angle_alpha   90.00
_cell.angle_beta   90.00
_cell.angle_gamma   90.00
#
_symmetry.space_group_name_H-M   'P 1'
#
loop_
_entity.id
_entity.type
_entity.pdbx_description
1 polymer ?
#
loop_
_entity_poly.entity_id
_entity_poly.type
_entity_poly.pdbx_seq_one_letter_code
_entity_poly.pdbx_strand_id
1 'polypeptide(L)' 'MNKKLVGAEVVESRVNGQRTRCEVWTRVMGYHRPVSHFNIGKKAEHYSRKHFEECVADNHRFMADNPVVAQA' A
#
# COMPACT_ATOMS: atom_id res chain seq x y z
N MET A 1 -25.49 28.63 -2.05
CA MET A 1 -24.81 29.31 -0.93
C MET A 1 -24.39 28.19 0.02
N ASN A 2 -23.14 27.74 0.16
CA ASN A 2 -21.85 28.42 0.09
C ASN A 2 -20.81 27.48 -0.53
N LYS A 3 -20.25 27.87 -1.68
CA LYS A 3 -19.06 27.24 -2.24
C LYS A 3 -17.86 27.80 -1.45
N LYS A 4 -17.18 26.96 -0.67
CA LYS A 4 -15.87 27.33 -0.12
C LYS A 4 -14.83 26.85 -1.13
N LEU A 5 -14.36 27.79 -1.94
CA LEU A 5 -13.18 27.61 -2.79
C LEU A 5 -11.97 28.10 -1.99
N VAL A 6 -11.09 27.18 -1.60
CA VAL A 6 -9.68 27.47 -1.30
C VAL A 6 -8.88 26.37 -1.99
N GLY A 7 -7.93 26.79 -2.81
CA GLY A 7 -7.33 26.02 -3.90
C GLY A 7 -6.60 24.73 -3.51
N ALA A 8 -6.92 23.69 -4.27
CA ALA A 8 -6.07 22.65 -4.86
C ALA A 8 -7.08 21.69 -5.52
N GLU A 9 -6.86 21.33 -6.78
CA GLU A 9 -7.75 20.56 -7.64
C GLU A 9 -8.64 19.54 -6.89
N VAL A 10 -9.95 19.81 -6.84
CA VAL A 10 -10.93 18.82 -6.40
C VAL A 10 -11.00 17.78 -7.51
N VAL A 11 -10.30 16.66 -7.33
CA VAL A 11 -10.53 15.44 -8.10
C VAL A 11 -11.96 15.01 -7.77
N GLU A 12 -12.93 15.50 -8.53
CA GLU A 12 -14.33 15.11 -8.45
C GLU A 12 -14.37 13.57 -8.52
N SER A 13 -14.72 12.94 -7.40
CA SER A 13 -14.79 11.49 -7.29
C SER A 13 -15.91 10.98 -8.18
N ARG A 14 -15.59 10.68 -9.44
CA ARG A 14 -16.51 10.00 -10.34
C ARG A 14 -16.95 8.69 -9.66
N VAL A 15 -18.26 8.45 -9.67
CA VAL A 15 -19.02 7.33 -9.06
C VAL A 15 -19.69 7.67 -7.72
N ASN A 16 -20.79 8.41 -7.80
CA ASN A 16 -21.90 8.46 -6.82
C ASN A 16 -22.84 7.24 -6.93
N GLY A 17 -22.31 6.07 -7.28
CA GLY A 17 -23.04 4.80 -7.21
C GLY A 17 -22.88 4.18 -5.82
N GLN A 18 -23.88 3.43 -5.34
CA GLN A 18 -23.74 2.60 -4.15
C GLN A 18 -22.56 1.63 -4.36
N ARG A 19 -21.40 1.93 -3.78
CA ARG A 19 -20.22 1.08 -3.90
C ARG A 19 -20.45 -0.19 -3.08
N THR A 20 -20.24 -1.35 -3.68
CA THR A 20 -20.16 -2.61 -2.94
C THR A 20 -18.87 -2.62 -2.12
N ARG A 21 -18.96 -3.03 -0.85
CA ARG A 21 -17.79 -3.14 0.04
C ARG A 21 -16.88 -4.27 -0.45
N CYS A 22 -15.61 -3.96 -0.71
CA CYS A 22 -14.59 -4.98 -0.94
C CYS A 22 -14.19 -5.62 0.39
N GLU A 23 -14.09 -6.94 0.41
CA GLU A 23 -13.53 -7.67 1.54
C GLU A 23 -12.06 -7.99 1.30
N VAL A 24 -11.23 -7.69 2.31
CA VAL A 24 -9.81 -8.00 2.28
C VAL A 24 -9.58 -9.32 3.01
N TRP A 25 -8.90 -10.25 2.35
CA TRP A 25 -8.58 -11.57 2.85
C TRP A 25 -7.08 -11.71 3.04
N THR A 26 -6.67 -12.43 4.09
CA THR A 26 -5.26 -12.60 4.42
C THR A 26 -4.98 -14.01 4.94
N ARG A 27 -3.73 -14.45 4.84
CA ARG A 27 -3.32 -15.78 5.29
C ARG A 27 -3.00 -15.78 6.79
N VAL A 28 -3.72 -16.62 7.53
CA VAL A 28 -3.52 -16.84 8.97
C VAL A 28 -3.19 -18.31 9.17
N MET A 29 -1.97 -18.61 9.64
CA MET A 29 -1.53 -19.97 9.99
C MET A 29 -1.85 -21.05 8.92
N GLY A 30 -1.84 -20.68 7.63
CA GLY A 30 -2.02 -21.61 6.52
C GLY A 30 -3.35 -21.49 5.75
N TYR A 31 -4.38 -20.84 6.28
CA TYR A 31 -5.67 -20.65 5.61
C TYR A 31 -6.02 -19.17 5.38
N HIS A 32 -6.95 -18.91 4.46
CA HIS A 32 -7.44 -17.55 4.18
C HIS A 32 -8.58 -17.17 5.13
N ARG A 33 -8.45 -16.00 5.76
CA ARG A 33 -9.44 -15.44 6.67
C ARG A 33 -9.72 -13.99 6.32
N PRO A 34 -10.98 -13.52 6.35
CA PRO A 34 -11.28 -12.11 6.12
C PRO A 34 -10.71 -11.26 7.27
N VAL A 35 -10.10 -10.14 6.93
CA VAL A 35 -9.55 -9.19 7.92
C VAL A 35 -10.66 -8.59 8.79
N SER A 36 -11.89 -8.50 8.26
CA SER A 36 -13.08 -8.05 9.00
C SER A 36 -13.37 -8.87 10.26
N HIS A 37 -12.96 -10.14 10.29
CA HIS A 37 -13.22 -11.06 11.40
C HIS A 37 -12.12 -11.02 12.48
N PHE A 38 -11.14 -10.12 12.39
CA PHE A 38 -10.02 -10.06 13.32
C PHE A 38 -10.46 -9.46 14.66
N ASN A 39 -10.17 -10.17 15.76
CA ASN A 39 -10.29 -9.61 17.11
C ASN A 39 -9.14 -8.62 17.37
N ILE A 40 -9.20 -7.91 18.50
CA ILE A 40 -8.22 -6.86 18.84
C ILE A 40 -6.79 -7.43 18.90
N GLY A 41 -6.62 -8.60 19.52
CA GLY A 41 -5.31 -9.26 19.61
C GLY A 41 -4.74 -9.64 18.25
N LYS A 42 -5.57 -10.17 17.34
CA LYS A 42 -5.14 -10.55 16.00
C LYS A 42 -4.79 -9.33 15.14
N LYS A 43 -5.49 -8.21 15.33
CA LYS A 43 -5.11 -6.93 14.69
C LYS A 43 -3.73 -6.48 15.17
N ALA A 44 -3.48 -6.49 16.48
CA ALA A 44 -2.18 -6.13 17.05
C ALA A 44 -1.04 -7.02 16.52
N GLU A 45 -1.24 -8.35 16.49
CA GLU A 45 -0.30 -9.28 15.89
C GLU A 45 -0.09 -9.01 14.40
N HIS A 46 -1.15 -8.71 13.65
CA HIS A 46 -1.03 -8.45 12.22
C HIS A 46 -0.21 -7.19 11.93
N TYR A 47 -0.41 -6.12 12.71
CA TYR A 47 0.36 -4.88 12.59
C TYR A 47 1.83 -5.02 13.01
N SER A 48 2.15 -5.96 13.88
CA SER A 48 3.55 -6.21 14.28
C SER A 48 4.33 -7.10 13.32
N ARG A 49 3.68 -7.62 12.25
CA ARG A 49 4.37 -8.42 11.22
C ARG A 49 5.33 -7.54 10.43
N LYS A 50 6.56 -8.02 10.28
CA LYS A 50 7.55 -7.42 9.39
C LYS A 50 7.36 -7.98 7.98
N HIS A 51 7.14 -7.10 7.02
CA HIS A 51 7.11 -7.46 5.61
C HIS A 51 8.53 -7.50 5.06
N PHE A 52 8.76 -8.40 4.11
CA PHE A 52 9.97 -8.34 3.32
C PHE A 52 9.88 -7.10 2.42
N GLU A 53 10.86 -6.24 2.53
CA GLU A 53 11.11 -5.17 1.57
C GLU A 53 12.25 -5.66 0.69
N GLU A 54 12.07 -5.60 -0.62
CA GLU A 54 13.19 -5.86 -1.52
C GLU A 54 14.29 -4.84 -1.22
N CYS A 55 15.52 -5.32 -1.00
CA CYS A 55 16.64 -4.41 -0.97
C CYS A 55 16.71 -3.76 -2.35
N VAL A 56 16.90 -2.43 -2.41
CA VAL A 56 17.42 -1.81 -3.62
C VAL A 56 18.70 -2.60 -3.93
N ALA A 57 18.68 -3.38 -5.01
CA ALA A 57 19.86 -4.12 -5.38
C ALA A 57 21.00 -3.11 -5.43
N ASP A 58 22.10 -3.41 -4.75
CA ASP A 58 23.24 -2.49 -4.67
C ASP A 58 23.75 -2.13 -6.07
N ASN A 59 23.29 -2.82 -7.12
CA ASN A 59 23.32 -2.41 -8.52
C ASN A 59 23.08 -0.91 -8.75
N HIS A 60 22.07 -0.27 -8.13
CA HIS A 60 21.86 1.17 -8.33
C HIS A 60 23.06 1.98 -7.81
N ARG A 61 23.61 1.57 -6.65
CA ARG A 61 24.78 2.21 -6.04
C ARG A 61 26.07 1.88 -6.79
N PHE A 62 26.24 0.63 -7.20
CA PHE A 62 27.32 0.14 -8.04
C PHE A 62 27.39 0.87 -9.39
N MET A 63 26.23 1.11 -10.04
CA MET A 63 26.14 1.90 -11.28
C MET A 63 26.43 3.37 -11.06
N ALA A 64 26.03 3.95 -9.91
CA ALA A 64 26.35 5.33 -9.56
C ALA A 64 27.84 5.53 -9.22
N ASP A 65 28.45 4.57 -8.53
CA ASP A 65 29.85 4.60 -8.09
C ASP A 65 30.83 4.21 -9.21
N ASN A 66 30.36 3.55 -10.28
CA ASN A 66 31.17 3.14 -11.43
C ASN A 66 30.54 3.60 -12.76
N PRO A 67 30.69 4.87 -13.16
CA PRO A 67 30.02 5.42 -14.34
C PRO A 67 30.44 4.78 -15.68
N VAL A 68 31.57 4.07 -15.73
CA VAL A 68 32.05 3.35 -16.91
C VAL A 68 31.22 2.12 -17.27
N VAL A 69 30.50 1.51 -16.31
CA VAL A 69 29.62 0.35 -16.60
C VAL A 69 28.20 0.75 -17.04
N ALA A 70 27.83 2.02 -16.95
CA ALA A 70 26.50 2.53 -17.30
C ALA A 70 26.35 2.93 -18.79
N GLN A 71 27.42 2.81 -19.60
CA GLN A 71 27.48 3.29 -20.98
C GLN A 71 27.52 2.18 -22.05
N ALA A 72 27.24 0.93 -21.66
CA ALA A 72 27.13 -0.21 -22.59
C ALA A 72 25.66 -0.55 -22.90
#